data_AF-A0A973HYM4-F1
#
_entry.id   AF-A0A973HYM4-F1
#
_cell.length_a   1.000
_cell.length_b   1.000
_cell.length_c   1.000
_cell.angle_alpha   90.00
_cell.angle_beta   90.00
_cell.angle_gamma   90.00
#
_symmetry.space_group_name_H-M   'P 1'
#
loop_
_entity.id
_entity.type
_entity.pdbx_description
1 polymer ?
#
loop_
_entity_poly.entity_id
_entity_poly.type
_entity_poly.pdbx_seq_one_letter_code
_entity_poly.pdbx_strand_id
1 'polypeptide(L)'
;MSSISQKEAIYLFDNNEVCQGYWLSEFESLVRERAILGKFDQQKIKAAYVVIGPQNFAQAMVLFQLPINPRGFVESSWFLPLRRLADSASHGPNMGDGRIRLTCQSQCSISWHTQAMWEPLTSDFMAIRKAIRDDLMGQKPLSLEDKSDQILLKNFTMGGGVANAMSKRHSDPEVEQLKSALKTETIAYRNQLQQLQGEIE
;
A
#
# COMPACT_ATOMS: atom_id res chain seq x y z
N MET A 1 -17.99 30.53 7.16
CA MET A 1 -18.20 29.09 7.39
C MET A 1 -17.10 28.36 6.66
N SER A 2 -16.03 27.98 7.36
CA SER A 2 -14.91 27.28 6.74
C SER A 2 -15.43 25.97 6.17
N SER A 3 -15.39 25.79 4.86
CA SER A 3 -15.59 24.50 4.21
C SER A 3 -14.51 23.56 4.75
N ILE A 4 -14.85 22.81 5.80
CA ILE A 4 -13.99 21.75 6.32
C ILE A 4 -13.87 20.75 5.18
N SER A 5 -12.72 20.74 4.52
CA SER A 5 -12.41 19.77 3.48
C SER A 5 -12.29 18.41 4.17
N GLN A 6 -13.39 17.68 4.24
CA GLN A 6 -13.41 16.30 4.71
C GLN A 6 -12.61 15.47 3.72
N LYS A 7 -11.61 14.78 4.23
CA LYS A 7 -10.73 13.93 3.43
C LYS A 7 -11.34 12.53 3.41
N GLU A 8 -11.41 11.92 2.24
CA GLU A 8 -12.07 10.62 2.07
C GLU A 8 -11.06 9.59 1.57
N ALA A 9 -10.86 8.54 2.35
CA ALA A 9 -9.86 7.51 2.07
C ALA A 9 -10.50 6.12 2.06
N ILE A 10 -9.89 5.21 1.31
CA ILE A 10 -10.21 3.78 1.29
C ILE A 10 -8.96 3.02 1.67
N TYR A 11 -9.07 2.19 2.70
CA TYR A 11 -8.02 1.28 3.15
C TYR A 11 -8.36 -0.14 2.73
N LEU A 12 -7.40 -0.82 2.13
CA LEU A 12 -7.49 -2.23 1.76
C LEU A 12 -6.75 -3.07 2.81
N PHE A 13 -7.38 -4.17 3.18
CA PHE A 13 -6.82 -5.12 4.14
C PHE A 13 -6.30 -6.35 3.41
N ASP A 14 -5.21 -6.88 3.95
CA ASP A 14 -4.78 -8.26 3.72
C ASP A 14 -4.88 -9.00 5.05
N ASN A 15 -5.72 -10.04 5.09
CA ASN A 15 -6.06 -10.80 6.29
C ASN A 15 -6.65 -9.92 7.43
N ASN A 16 -5.77 -9.34 8.26
CA ASN A 16 -6.08 -8.52 9.43
C ASN A 16 -5.24 -7.24 9.54
N GLU A 17 -4.39 -6.95 8.56
CA GLU A 17 -3.59 -5.72 8.53
C GLU A 17 -3.97 -4.85 7.32
N VAL A 18 -3.81 -3.55 7.47
CA VAL A 18 -4.02 -2.59 6.38
C VAL A 18 -2.77 -2.57 5.53
N CYS A 19 -2.88 -2.97 4.26
CA CYS A 19 -1.74 -3.00 3.35
C CYS A 19 -1.59 -1.71 2.55
N GLN A 20 -2.69 -1.14 2.09
CA GLN A 20 -2.69 -0.02 1.15
C GLN A 20 -3.83 0.94 1.45
N GLY A 21 -3.61 2.22 1.17
CA GLY A 21 -4.60 3.28 1.31
C GLY A 21 -4.65 4.15 0.05
N TYR A 22 -5.86 4.51 -0.37
CA TYR A 22 -6.13 5.32 -1.56
C TYR A 22 -7.06 6.47 -1.21
N TRP A 23 -6.92 7.61 -1.90
CA TRP A 23 -7.98 8.62 -1.87
C TRP A 23 -9.23 8.08 -2.60
N LEU A 24 -10.42 8.51 -2.19
CA LEU A 24 -11.67 8.07 -2.83
C LEU A 24 -11.63 8.33 -4.35
N SER A 25 -11.22 9.52 -4.77
CA SER A 25 -11.14 9.89 -6.19
C SER A 25 -10.15 9.01 -6.96
N GLU A 26 -9.02 8.66 -6.35
CA GLU A 26 -8.03 7.74 -6.95
C GLU A 26 -8.61 6.35 -7.08
N PHE A 27 -9.24 5.83 -6.03
CA PHE A 27 -9.87 4.52 -6.04
C PHE A 27 -10.98 4.42 -7.10
N GLU A 28 -11.85 5.43 -7.22
CA GLU A 28 -12.88 5.48 -8.26
C GLU A 28 -12.29 5.46 -9.67
N SER A 29 -11.14 6.12 -9.85
CA SER A 29 -10.40 6.12 -11.12
C SER A 29 -9.80 4.75 -11.40
N LEU A 30 -9.18 4.11 -10.41
CA LEU A 30 -8.62 2.75 -10.51
C LEU A 30 -9.69 1.71 -10.85
N VAL A 31 -10.88 1.81 -10.23
CA VAL A 31 -12.02 0.93 -10.55
C VAL A 31 -12.50 1.16 -11.98
N ARG A 32 -12.58 2.41 -12.44
CA ARG A 32 -13.00 2.76 -13.80
C ARG A 32 -12.01 2.28 -14.86
N GLU A 33 -10.72 2.46 -14.62
CA GLU A 33 -9.63 2.09 -15.51
C GLU A 33 -9.35 0.57 -15.50
N ARG A 34 -10.01 -0.18 -14.61
CA ARG A 34 -9.70 -1.59 -14.33
C ARG A 34 -8.21 -1.76 -14.04
N ALA A 35 -7.69 -0.98 -13.11
CA ALA A 35 -6.32 -1.12 -12.64
C ALA A 35 -6.19 -2.26 -11.61
N ILE A 36 -5.00 -2.84 -11.51
CA ILE A 36 -4.69 -3.89 -10.54
C ILE A 36 -4.44 -3.22 -9.18
N LEU A 37 -5.28 -3.50 -8.18
CA LEU A 37 -5.14 -2.95 -6.81
C LEU A 37 -4.05 -3.67 -5.98
N GLY A 38 -3.52 -4.78 -6.49
CA GLY A 38 -2.49 -5.57 -5.83
C GLY A 38 -2.64 -7.06 -6.13
N LYS A 39 -1.66 -7.84 -5.69
CA LYS A 39 -1.75 -9.31 -5.70
C LYS A 39 -2.49 -9.78 -4.46
N PHE A 40 -3.81 -9.88 -4.58
CA PHE A 40 -4.63 -10.52 -3.57
C PHE A 40 -4.91 -11.96 -3.99
N ASP A 41 -4.63 -12.92 -3.11
CA ASP A 41 -4.94 -14.33 -3.34
C ASP A 41 -6.45 -14.63 -3.12
N GLN A 42 -7.14 -13.70 -2.45
CA GLN A 42 -8.54 -13.83 -2.07
C GLN A 42 -9.47 -13.25 -3.15
N GLN A 43 -10.57 -13.96 -3.44
CA GLN A 43 -11.63 -13.48 -4.35
C GLN A 43 -12.40 -12.28 -3.78
N LYS A 44 -12.35 -12.07 -2.47
CA LYS A 44 -12.97 -10.93 -1.79
C LYS A 44 -11.98 -10.40 -0.77
N ILE A 45 -11.65 -9.12 -0.86
CA ILE A 45 -10.81 -8.46 0.13
C ILE A 45 -11.64 -7.58 1.04
N LYS A 46 -11.21 -7.42 2.28
CA LYS A 46 -11.83 -6.47 3.19
C LYS A 46 -11.33 -5.07 2.85
N ALA A 47 -12.25 -4.11 2.79
CA ALA A 47 -11.95 -2.71 2.59
C ALA A 47 -12.70 -1.87 3.62
N ALA A 48 -12.12 -0.73 3.97
CA ALA A 48 -12.71 0.26 4.85
C ALA A 48 -12.66 1.63 4.18
N TYR A 49 -13.83 2.20 3.90
CA TYR A 49 -13.96 3.60 3.55
C TYR A 49 -14.01 4.43 4.84
N VAL A 50 -13.23 5.50 4.90
CA VAL A 50 -13.07 6.35 6.08
C VAL A 50 -13.16 7.81 5.69
N VAL A 51 -14.01 8.53 6.40
CA VAL A 51 -14.08 9.99 6.36
C VAL A 51 -13.18 10.54 7.44
N ILE A 52 -12.10 11.17 7.03
CA ILE A 52 -11.08 11.76 7.87
C ILE A 52 -11.43 13.24 8.12
N GLY A 53 -11.58 13.58 9.40
CA GLY A 53 -11.82 14.94 9.86
C GLY A 53 -10.59 15.84 9.85
N PRO A 54 -10.73 17.11 10.26
CA PRO A 54 -9.67 18.12 10.18
C PRO A 54 -8.44 17.85 11.08
N GLN A 55 -8.56 16.94 12.05
CA GLN A 55 -7.48 16.57 12.97
C GLN A 55 -6.91 15.16 12.68
N ASN A 56 -7.09 14.64 11.46
CA ASN A 56 -6.70 13.28 11.08
C ASN A 56 -7.36 12.18 11.94
N PHE A 57 -8.60 12.41 12.37
CA PHE A 57 -9.40 11.40 13.07
C PHE A 57 -10.53 10.88 12.19
N ALA A 58 -10.83 9.59 12.32
CA ALA A 58 -11.96 8.98 11.63
C ALA A 58 -13.28 9.53 12.21
N GLN A 59 -14.09 10.18 11.38
CA GLN A 59 -15.42 10.67 11.77
C GLN A 59 -16.52 9.66 11.41
N ALA A 60 -16.40 9.04 10.25
CA ALA A 60 -17.32 8.03 9.76
C ALA A 60 -16.57 6.92 9.02
N MET A 61 -17.07 5.70 9.08
CA MET A 61 -16.44 4.52 8.50
C MET A 61 -17.48 3.58 7.91
N VAL A 62 -17.18 3.01 6.74
CA VAL A 62 -18.00 2.00 6.08
C VAL A 62 -17.12 0.81 5.75
N LEU A 63 -17.49 -0.35 6.28
CA LEU A 63 -16.74 -1.59 6.15
C LEU A 63 -17.41 -2.50 5.13
N PHE A 64 -16.71 -2.78 4.03
CA PHE A 64 -17.23 -3.56 2.92
C PHE A 64 -16.22 -4.55 2.37
N GLN A 65 -16.73 -5.60 1.74
CA GLN A 65 -15.96 -6.58 1.01
C GLN A 65 -15.91 -6.16 -0.44
N LEU A 66 -14.71 -5.95 -0.97
CA LEU A 66 -14.48 -5.64 -2.36
C LEU A 66 -14.26 -6.95 -3.14
N PRO A 67 -15.15 -7.30 -4.07
CA PRO A 67 -14.96 -8.47 -4.93
C PRO A 67 -13.85 -8.20 -5.94
N ILE A 68 -12.84 -9.08 -5.95
CA ILE A 68 -11.68 -9.01 -6.83
C ILE A 68 -11.61 -10.28 -7.68
N ASN A 69 -11.33 -10.08 -8.97
CA ASN A 69 -11.07 -11.13 -9.93
C ASN A 69 -9.72 -11.82 -9.66
N PRO A 70 -9.51 -13.08 -10.08
CA PRO A 70 -8.20 -13.76 -9.98
C PRO A 70 -7.04 -13.02 -10.67
N ARG A 71 -7.36 -12.07 -11.56
CA ARG A 71 -6.39 -11.20 -12.25
C ARG A 71 -6.03 -9.93 -11.45
N GLY A 72 -6.63 -9.69 -10.29
CA GLY A 72 -6.37 -8.52 -9.42
C GLY A 72 -7.22 -7.28 -9.71
N PHE A 73 -8.23 -7.40 -10.57
CA PHE A 73 -9.16 -6.31 -10.92
C PHE A 73 -10.41 -6.34 -10.05
N VAL A 74 -10.95 -5.17 -9.73
CA VAL A 74 -12.28 -5.06 -9.12
C VAL A 74 -13.34 -5.54 -10.10
N GLU A 75 -14.30 -6.31 -9.60
CA GLU A 75 -15.45 -6.74 -10.40
C GLU A 75 -16.27 -5.56 -10.92
N SER A 76 -16.60 -5.57 -12.22
CA SER A 76 -17.36 -4.47 -12.84
C SER A 76 -18.81 -4.36 -12.39
N SER A 77 -19.35 -5.43 -11.78
CA SER A 77 -20.68 -5.45 -11.17
C SER A 77 -20.71 -4.79 -9.79
N TRP A 78 -19.55 -4.44 -9.23
CA TRP A 78 -19.48 -3.81 -7.92
C TRP A 78 -19.84 -2.33 -8.00
N PHE A 79 -20.88 -1.96 -7.25
CA PHE A 79 -21.29 -0.58 -7.05
C PHE A 79 -21.81 -0.41 -5.63
N LEU A 80 -21.21 0.51 -4.87
CA LEU A 80 -21.62 0.79 -3.49
C LEU A 80 -21.58 2.30 -3.23
N PRO A 81 -22.68 2.92 -2.77
CA PRO A 81 -22.71 4.36 -2.53
C PRO A 81 -22.07 4.71 -1.17
N LEU A 82 -20.72 4.69 -1.12
CA LEU A 82 -19.93 4.84 0.10
C LEU A 82 -20.28 6.09 0.92
N ARG A 83 -20.38 7.26 0.27
CA ARG A 83 -20.74 8.52 0.93
C ARG A 83 -22.11 8.46 1.62
N ARG A 84 -23.12 7.96 0.90
CA ARG A 84 -24.49 7.83 1.43
C ARG A 84 -24.54 6.87 2.61
N LEU A 85 -23.78 5.77 2.55
CA LEU A 85 -23.67 4.82 3.65
C LEU A 85 -23.03 5.48 4.87
N ALA A 86 -21.94 6.23 4.69
CA ALA A 86 -21.27 6.95 5.77
C ALA A 86 -22.12 8.06 6.40
N ASP A 87 -22.98 8.71 5.61
CA ASP A 87 -23.95 9.68 6.13
C ASP A 87 -25.05 9.01 6.96
N SER A 88 -25.52 7.84 6.54
CA SER A 88 -26.55 7.05 7.24
C SER A 88 -26.01 6.12 8.34
N ALA A 89 -24.71 6.19 8.61
CA ALA A 89 -24.03 5.30 9.54
C ALA A 89 -24.50 5.49 10.99
N SER A 90 -24.62 4.40 11.73
CA SER A 90 -25.02 4.41 13.14
C SER A 90 -23.85 4.76 14.06
N HIS A 91 -24.15 4.93 15.36
CA HIS A 91 -23.14 5.22 16.37
C HIS A 91 -22.22 4.00 16.57
N GLY A 92 -20.93 4.18 16.29
CA GLY A 92 -19.90 3.19 16.46
C GLY A 92 -19.11 3.33 17.78
N PRO A 93 -18.07 2.49 17.94
CA PRO A 93 -17.19 2.53 19.10
C PRO A 93 -16.39 3.83 19.18
N ASN A 94 -15.74 4.08 20.32
CA ASN A 94 -14.81 5.20 20.45
C ASN A 94 -13.41 4.77 19.98
N MET A 95 -12.85 5.46 18.98
CA MET A 95 -11.50 5.20 18.47
C MET A 95 -10.42 6.05 19.15
N GLY A 96 -10.69 6.56 20.36
CA GLY A 96 -9.79 7.33 21.20
C GLY A 96 -9.76 8.84 20.93
N ASP A 97 -10.60 9.34 20.04
CA ASP A 97 -10.86 10.79 19.85
C ASP A 97 -12.37 11.11 19.85
N GLY A 98 -13.21 10.14 20.21
CA GLY A 98 -14.66 10.27 20.18
C GLY A 98 -15.35 9.10 19.51
N ARG A 99 -16.68 9.10 19.61
CA ARG A 99 -17.52 8.09 18.95
C ARG A 99 -17.48 8.31 17.45
N ILE A 100 -17.11 7.28 16.70
CA ILE A 100 -17.18 7.30 15.25
C ILE A 100 -18.60 6.96 14.79
N ARG A 101 -18.94 7.33 13.56
CA ARG A 101 -20.07 6.73 12.85
C ARG A 101 -19.58 5.47 12.13
N LEU A 102 -20.29 4.35 12.28
CA LEU A 102 -19.90 3.06 11.72
C LEU A 102 -21.04 2.45 10.91
N THR A 103 -20.70 1.94 9.73
CA THR A 103 -21.55 1.01 8.97
C THR A 103 -20.80 -0.30 8.80
N CYS A 104 -21.37 -1.38 9.32
CA CYS A 104 -20.86 -2.75 9.18
C CYS A 104 -22.02 -3.72 8.89
N GLN A 105 -21.74 -5.02 8.79
CA GLN A 105 -22.77 -6.02 8.48
C GLN A 105 -23.94 -5.99 9.48
N SER A 106 -23.65 -5.92 10.79
CA SER A 106 -24.67 -5.83 11.84
C SER A 106 -25.35 -4.45 11.92
N GLN A 107 -24.71 -3.41 11.39
CA GLN A 107 -25.10 -2.02 11.51
C GLN A 107 -25.17 -1.34 10.13
N CYS A 108 -25.99 -1.89 9.24
CA CYS A 108 -26.29 -1.27 7.96
C CYS A 108 -27.70 -0.71 7.97
N SER A 109 -27.85 0.57 7.63
CA SER A 109 -29.15 1.23 7.45
C SER A 109 -29.96 0.66 6.28
N ILE A 110 -29.27 0.01 5.34
CA ILE A 110 -29.79 -0.35 4.03
C ILE A 110 -29.53 -1.85 3.75
N SER A 111 -30.55 -2.68 4.00
CA SER A 111 -30.43 -4.15 4.12
C SER A 111 -29.91 -4.91 2.88
N TRP A 112 -30.24 -4.45 1.66
CA TRP A 112 -29.71 -5.04 0.41
C TRP A 112 -28.18 -4.92 0.26
N HIS A 113 -27.52 -3.97 0.95
CA HIS A 113 -26.06 -3.80 0.92
C HIS A 113 -25.35 -4.59 2.02
N THR A 114 -26.08 -5.13 3.01
CA THR A 114 -25.51 -5.86 4.15
C THR A 114 -24.67 -7.07 3.73
N GLN A 115 -25.02 -7.74 2.62
CA GLN A 115 -24.27 -8.90 2.12
C GLN A 115 -22.88 -8.55 1.59
N ALA A 116 -22.68 -7.30 1.17
CA ALA A 116 -21.38 -6.79 0.73
C ALA A 116 -20.55 -6.24 1.90
N MET A 117 -21.08 -6.27 3.13
CA MET A 117 -20.39 -5.77 4.31
C MET A 117 -19.74 -6.91 5.10
N TRP A 118 -18.75 -6.55 5.91
CA TRP A 118 -18.13 -7.46 6.85
C TRP A 118 -18.23 -6.91 8.26
N GLU A 119 -18.08 -7.81 9.24
CA GLU A 119 -18.14 -7.46 10.66
C GLU A 119 -16.72 -7.24 11.22
N PRO A 120 -16.41 -6.07 11.79
CA PRO A 120 -15.10 -5.77 12.33
C PRO A 120 -14.87 -6.38 13.72
N LEU A 121 -13.60 -6.61 14.02
CA LEU A 121 -13.10 -6.87 15.37
C LEU A 121 -12.38 -5.64 15.93
N THR A 122 -12.15 -5.64 17.25
CA THR A 122 -11.38 -4.57 17.93
C THR A 122 -10.01 -4.33 17.30
N SER A 123 -9.35 -5.40 16.84
CA SER A 123 -8.05 -5.33 16.16
C SER A 123 -8.10 -4.50 14.88
N ASP A 124 -9.20 -4.59 14.13
CA ASP A 124 -9.31 -3.95 12.83
C ASP A 124 -9.46 -2.43 12.98
N PHE A 125 -10.18 -1.98 14.00
CA PHE A 125 -10.23 -0.55 14.34
C PHE A 125 -8.86 -0.01 14.71
N MET A 126 -8.05 -0.77 15.46
CA MET A 126 -6.68 -0.37 15.80
C MET A 126 -5.79 -0.31 14.56
N ALA A 127 -5.93 -1.28 13.64
CA ALA A 127 -5.21 -1.30 12.37
C ALA A 127 -5.55 -0.07 11.51
N ILE A 128 -6.83 0.29 11.39
CA ILE A 128 -7.24 1.48 10.64
C ILE A 128 -6.74 2.75 11.32
N ARG A 129 -6.85 2.85 12.65
CA ARG A 129 -6.34 4.01 13.40
C ARG A 129 -4.84 4.21 13.16
N LYS A 130 -4.09 3.11 13.17
CA LYS A 130 -2.66 3.10 12.87
C LYS A 130 -2.42 3.55 11.43
N ALA A 131 -3.15 3.03 10.46
CA ALA A 131 -3.04 3.41 9.05
C ALA A 131 -3.32 4.91 8.79
N ILE A 132 -4.26 5.50 9.51
CA ILE A 132 -4.53 6.96 9.44
C ILE A 132 -3.37 7.76 10.03
N ARG A 133 -2.78 7.30 11.15
CA ARG A 133 -1.65 7.95 11.80
C ARG A 133 -0.37 7.86 10.96
N ASP A 134 -0.14 6.70 10.36
CA ASP A 134 1.03 6.41 9.54
C ASP A 134 0.92 7.00 8.13
N ASP A 135 -0.20 7.67 7.81
CA ASP A 135 -0.51 8.31 6.52
C ASP A 135 -0.24 7.38 5.33
N LEU A 136 -0.81 6.16 5.36
CA LEU A 136 -0.64 5.14 4.30
C LEU A 136 -1.34 5.50 2.96
N MET A 137 -1.51 6.79 2.66
CA MET A 137 -2.12 7.29 1.44
C MET A 137 -1.17 7.15 0.25
N GLY A 138 -1.65 6.55 -0.83
CA GLY A 138 -0.95 6.57 -2.12
C GLY A 138 0.28 5.67 -2.20
N GLN A 139 0.38 4.63 -1.35
CA GLN A 139 1.25 3.50 -1.72
C GLN A 139 0.61 2.85 -2.94
N LYS A 140 1.09 3.26 -4.12
CA LYS A 140 0.73 2.68 -5.40
C LYS A 140 0.70 1.15 -5.24
N PRO A 141 -0.31 0.47 -5.81
CA PRO A 141 -0.22 -0.98 -5.89
C PRO A 141 1.09 -1.25 -6.60
N LEU A 142 1.89 -2.18 -6.06
CA LEU A 142 3.14 -2.61 -6.68
C LEU A 142 2.84 -2.92 -8.14
N SER A 143 3.07 -1.96 -9.03
CA SER A 143 2.90 -2.15 -10.44
C SER A 143 3.93 -3.20 -10.80
N LEU A 144 3.47 -4.28 -11.40
CA LEU A 144 4.37 -5.28 -11.95
C LEU A 144 5.22 -4.72 -13.10
N GLU A 145 4.99 -3.48 -13.52
CA GLU A 145 5.83 -2.75 -14.48
C GLU A 145 6.95 -1.90 -13.84
N ASP A 146 6.99 -1.75 -12.52
CA ASP A 146 8.10 -1.03 -11.86
C ASP A 146 9.38 -1.87 -11.70
N LYS A 147 9.34 -3.16 -12.06
CA LYS A 147 10.57 -3.98 -12.18
C LYS A 147 11.17 -3.96 -13.59
N SER A 148 10.45 -3.56 -14.62
CA SER A 148 10.95 -3.50 -16.00
C SER A 148 11.34 -2.07 -16.43
N ASP A 149 10.63 -1.04 -15.98
CA ASP A 149 10.85 0.30 -16.52
C ASP A 149 11.95 1.10 -15.81
N GLN A 150 12.32 0.72 -14.57
CA GLN A 150 13.53 1.26 -13.94
C GLN A 150 14.83 0.67 -14.52
N ILE A 151 14.77 -0.45 -15.26
CA ILE A 151 15.94 -1.09 -15.87
C ILE A 151 16.14 -0.62 -17.31
N LEU A 152 15.05 -0.31 -18.04
CA LEU A 152 15.15 0.11 -19.44
C LEU A 152 15.47 1.60 -19.65
N LEU A 153 15.03 2.51 -18.77
CA LEU A 153 15.42 3.93 -18.87
C LEU A 153 16.81 4.25 -18.29
N LYS A 154 17.37 3.37 -17.46
CA LYS A 154 18.71 3.58 -16.86
C LYS A 154 19.87 3.16 -17.76
N ASN A 155 19.59 2.39 -18.81
CA ASN A 155 20.60 1.86 -19.71
C ASN A 155 20.72 2.61 -21.05
N PHE A 156 19.87 3.62 -21.30
CA PHE A 156 19.88 4.35 -22.58
C PHE A 156 20.51 5.74 -22.58
N THR A 157 21.19 6.14 -21.50
CA THR A 157 22.03 7.35 -21.51
C THR A 157 23.44 7.05 -20.99
N MET A 158 24.19 6.34 -21.82
CA MET A 158 25.61 6.64 -22.01
C MET A 158 25.71 8.04 -22.60
N GLY A 159 25.86 9.05 -21.74
CA GLY A 159 25.99 10.42 -22.21
C GLY A 159 25.90 11.46 -21.10
N GLY A 160 27.01 11.67 -20.38
CA GLY A 160 27.32 12.95 -19.76
C GLY A 160 26.63 13.29 -18.43
N GLY A 161 27.40 13.18 -17.35
CA GLY A 161 27.36 14.14 -16.24
C GLY A 161 26.14 14.10 -15.32
N VAL A 162 26.25 13.32 -14.23
CA VAL A 162 25.45 13.56 -13.03
C VAL A 162 26.35 13.73 -11.82
N ALA A 163 26.71 14.99 -11.57
CA ALA A 163 27.02 15.45 -10.24
C ALA A 163 25.77 15.31 -9.36
N ASN A 164 25.99 14.77 -8.17
CA ASN A 164 25.35 15.21 -6.94
C ASN A 164 23.87 14.83 -6.70
N ALA A 165 23.64 13.64 -6.12
CA ALA A 165 22.54 13.40 -5.17
C ALA A 165 22.70 12.08 -4.38
N MET A 166 23.86 11.79 -3.79
CA MET A 166 23.93 10.72 -2.77
C MET A 166 25.15 10.83 -1.83
N SER A 167 25.37 12.01 -1.25
CA SER A 167 26.34 12.15 -0.16
C SER A 167 25.60 12.27 1.17
N LYS A 168 25.41 11.13 1.84
CA LYS A 168 25.37 10.93 3.30
C LYS A 168 24.63 9.63 3.65
N ARG A 169 25.33 8.50 3.55
CA ARG A 169 25.16 7.36 4.47
C ARG A 169 26.55 6.81 4.76
N HIS A 170 26.89 6.79 6.04
CA HIS A 170 28.22 6.49 6.62
C HIS A 170 29.06 5.50 5.81
N SER A 171 30.17 5.99 5.28
CA SER A 171 31.34 5.18 4.92
C SER A 171 32.13 4.96 6.21
N ASP A 172 31.78 3.90 6.95
CA ASP A 172 32.62 3.40 8.04
C ASP A 172 33.97 2.97 7.43
N PRO A 173 35.12 3.50 7.91
CA PRO A 173 36.42 3.23 7.31
C PRO A 173 36.79 1.75 7.34
N GLU A 174 36.24 1.01 8.31
CA GLU A 174 36.43 -0.45 8.45
C GLU A 174 35.76 -1.22 7.31
N VAL A 175 34.59 -0.79 6.83
CA VAL A 175 33.87 -1.45 5.73
C VAL A 175 34.57 -1.26 4.39
N GLU A 176 35.20 -0.11 4.18
CA GLU A 176 36.01 0.17 2.99
C GLU A 176 37.26 -0.73 2.95
N GLN A 177 37.91 -0.92 4.11
CA GLN A 177 39.07 -1.79 4.27
C GLN A 177 38.71 -3.27 4.06
N LEU A 178 37.58 -3.72 4.61
CA LEU A 178 37.11 -5.09 4.41
C LEU A 178 36.77 -5.36 2.94
N LYS A 179 36.19 -4.39 2.23
CA LYS A 179 35.91 -4.51 0.79
C LYS A 179 37.18 -4.58 -0.05
N SER A 180 38.20 -3.78 0.27
CA SER A 180 39.47 -3.81 -0.45
C SER A 180 40.28 -5.08 -0.17
N ALA A 181 40.24 -5.59 1.07
CA ALA A 181 40.82 -6.87 1.45
C ALA A 181 40.16 -8.04 0.68
N LEU A 182 38.82 -8.13 0.71
CA LEU A 182 38.08 -9.17 0.00
C LEU A 182 38.34 -9.14 -1.52
N LYS A 183 38.45 -7.93 -2.09
CA LYS A 183 38.80 -7.75 -3.50
C LYS A 183 40.21 -8.24 -3.83
N THR A 184 41.16 -8.03 -2.93
CA THR A 184 42.54 -8.48 -3.12
C THR A 184 42.63 -10.01 -3.00
N GLU A 185 41.95 -10.60 -2.01
CA GLU A 185 41.87 -12.05 -1.84
C GLU A 185 41.22 -12.74 -3.04
N THR A 186 40.10 -12.21 -3.55
CA THR A 186 39.42 -12.78 -4.73
C THR A 186 40.28 -12.73 -5.99
N ILE A 187 41.10 -11.69 -6.17
CA ILE A 187 42.06 -11.61 -7.27
C ILE A 187 43.17 -12.65 -7.09
N ALA A 188 43.69 -12.81 -5.87
CA ALA A 188 44.70 -13.83 -5.57
C ALA A 188 44.20 -15.25 -5.85
N TYR A 189 42.99 -15.59 -5.42
CA TYR A 189 42.36 -16.88 -5.72
C TYR A 189 42.17 -17.09 -7.22
N ARG A 190 41.74 -16.06 -7.95
CA ARG A 190 41.59 -16.13 -9.41
C ARG A 190 42.93 -16.42 -10.09
N ASN A 191 44.01 -15.79 -9.65
CA ASN A 191 45.34 -16.01 -10.20
C ASN A 191 45.85 -17.43 -9.89
N GLN A 192 45.61 -17.95 -8.68
CA GLN A 192 45.94 -19.33 -8.34
C GLN A 192 45.17 -20.34 -9.20
N LEU A 193 43.88 -20.12 -9.42
CA LEU A 193 43.07 -20.99 -10.28
C LEU A 193 43.57 -20.97 -11.73
N GLN A 194 43.99 -19.81 -12.24
CA GLN A 194 44.58 -19.72 -13.58
C GLN A 194 45.92 -20.45 -13.68
N GLN A 195 46.74 -20.39 -12.62
CA GLN A 195 48.00 -21.12 -12.59
C GLN A 195 47.79 -22.64 -12.57
N LEU A 196 46.84 -23.12 -11.74
CA LEU A 196 46.47 -24.54 -11.71
C LEU A 196 45.88 -25.03 -13.03
N GLN A 197 45.12 -24.20 -13.74
CA GLN A 197 44.61 -24.54 -15.07
C GLN A 197 45.74 -24.66 -16.10
N GLY A 198 46.79 -23.84 -16.01
CA GLY A 198 47.95 -23.90 -16.89
C GLY A 198 48.91 -25.07 -16.62
N GLU A 199 48.86 -25.69 -15.43
CA GLU A 199 49.65 -26.89 -15.11
C GLU A 199 48.99 -28.21 -15.56
N ILE A 200 47.74 -28.15 -16.03
CA ILE A 200 46.95 -29.33 -16.46
C ILE A 200 47.00 -29.51 -18.01
N GLU A 201 47.53 -28.53 -18.76
CA GLU A 201 47.87 -28.64 -20.19
C GLU A 201 49.34 -29.03 -20.42
#